data_AF-A0A1B8DI08-F1
#
_entry.id   AF-A0A1B8DI08-F1
#
_cell.length_a   1.000
_cell.length_b   1.000
_cell.length_c   1.000
_cell.angle_alpha   90.00
_cell.angle_beta   90.00
_cell.angle_gamma   90.00
#
_symmetry.space_group_name_H-M   'P 1'
#
loop_
_entity.id
_entity.type
_entity.pdbx_description
1 polymer ?
#
loop_
_entity_poly.entity_id
_entity_poly.type
_entity_poly.pdbx_seq_one_letter_code
_entity_poly.pdbx_strand_id
1 'polypeptide(L)'
;MIAQQMCGINIIAFYSSTIFVSSGFDQYQALWASWGFGLINFLFAFPALWTIDTFGRRALLLFTFPNMAWTLLTAGLCALIPVHFKIHLGLVALFIYLFAMFYSPGEGPVPFAYSAEVFPLSHREVGMGWAVATCFFWAAILSIFLPLMLVAMSPTGVFCFYAGTNLIALVMIFLWVPETKQRTLEELDYIFAVPTRTHMHYQINKALPYFIQRWVFFNKNAVLEPLYKFDTAGATDKSRIADMHANDLRRAELRKDNSASDENVEKTEKQNEASDEIVEKVRE
;
A
#
# COMPACT_ATOMS: atom_id res chain seq x y z
N MET A 1 2.26 -8.27 -0.97
CA MET A 1 1.99 -9.39 -0.03
C MET A 1 3.24 -10.16 0.35
N ILE A 2 3.91 -10.86 -0.58
CA ILE A 2 5.13 -11.60 -0.21
C ILE A 2 6.24 -10.66 0.31
N ALA A 3 6.48 -9.55 -0.39
CA ALA A 3 7.45 -8.53 0.02
C ALA A 3 7.18 -8.00 1.45
N GLN A 4 5.92 -7.84 1.83
CA GLN A 4 5.49 -7.40 3.16
C GLN A 4 5.87 -8.39 4.24
N GLN A 5 5.72 -9.68 3.99
CA GLN A 5 6.10 -10.70 4.95
C GLN A 5 7.63 -10.88 5.01
N MET A 6 8.29 -10.76 3.86
CA MET A 6 9.74 -10.86 3.73
C MET A 6 10.50 -9.60 4.15
N CYS A 7 9.83 -8.51 4.54
CA CYS A 7 10.50 -7.29 5.01
C CYS A 7 11.06 -7.40 6.44
N GLY A 8 10.60 -8.39 7.21
CA GLY A 8 11.09 -8.67 8.57
C GLY A 8 10.26 -8.08 9.70
N ILE A 9 9.11 -7.45 9.40
CA ILE A 9 8.24 -6.85 10.41
C ILE A 9 7.77 -7.86 11.46
N ASN A 10 7.47 -9.11 11.08
CA ASN A 10 7.00 -10.14 12.03
C ASN A 10 8.03 -10.48 13.09
N ILE A 11 9.32 -10.45 12.76
CA ILE A 11 10.38 -10.68 13.75
C ILE A 11 10.42 -9.57 14.76
N ILE A 12 10.38 -8.33 14.30
CA ILE A 12 10.46 -7.19 15.18
C ILE A 12 9.18 -7.09 16.02
N ALA A 13 8.01 -7.32 15.43
CA ALA A 13 6.74 -7.28 16.13
C ALA A 13 6.63 -8.37 17.21
N PHE A 14 7.00 -9.62 16.90
CA PHE A 14 6.83 -10.74 17.83
C PHE A 14 8.02 -10.96 18.78
N TYR A 15 9.24 -10.64 18.35
CA TYR A 15 10.47 -10.92 19.09
C TYR A 15 11.23 -9.66 19.53
N SER A 16 10.70 -8.45 19.34
CA SER A 16 11.36 -7.21 19.81
C SER A 16 11.79 -7.28 21.27
N SER A 17 10.91 -7.72 22.17
CA SER A 17 11.23 -7.90 23.60
C SER A 17 12.42 -8.86 23.81
N THR A 18 12.42 -9.99 23.10
CA THR A 18 13.49 -11.00 23.18
C THR A 18 14.80 -10.46 22.61
N ILE A 19 14.73 -9.70 21.51
CA ILE A 19 15.87 -9.03 20.88
C ILE A 19 16.47 -8.00 21.85
N PHE A 20 15.65 -7.18 22.50
CA PHE A 20 16.12 -6.19 23.47
C PHE A 20 16.75 -6.87 24.70
N VAL A 21 16.12 -7.89 25.26
CA VAL A 21 16.71 -8.66 26.37
C VAL A 21 18.04 -9.30 25.95
N SER A 22 18.10 -9.90 24.76
CA SER A 22 19.34 -10.50 24.23
C SER A 22 20.43 -9.47 23.95
N SER A 23 20.05 -8.21 23.72
CA SER A 23 20.98 -7.08 23.53
C SER A 23 21.49 -6.49 24.86
N GLY A 24 21.01 -6.99 26.01
CA GLY A 24 21.44 -6.56 27.34
C GLY A 24 20.49 -5.61 28.06
N PHE A 25 19.26 -5.41 27.57
CA PHE A 25 18.23 -4.68 28.31
C PHE A 25 17.68 -5.54 29.45
N ASP A 26 17.35 -4.90 30.57
CA ASP A 26 16.51 -5.53 31.59
C ASP A 26 15.10 -5.82 31.03
N GLN A 27 14.42 -6.83 31.59
CA GLN A 27 13.11 -7.26 31.11
C GLN A 27 12.07 -6.12 31.15
N TYR A 28 12.14 -5.26 32.17
CA TYR A 28 11.24 -4.10 32.28
C TYR A 28 11.55 -3.03 31.23
N GLN A 29 12.83 -2.79 30.93
CA GLN A 29 13.26 -1.83 29.91
C GLN A 29 12.94 -2.31 28.50
N ALA A 30 13.09 -3.61 28.24
CA ALA A 30 12.74 -4.23 26.96
C ALA A 30 11.24 -4.12 26.67
N LEU A 31 10.39 -4.22 27.69
CA LEU A 31 8.94 -4.03 27.55
C LEU A 31 8.59 -2.60 27.15
N TRP A 32 9.21 -1.60 27.80
CA TRP A 32 9.05 -0.19 27.42
C TRP A 32 9.57 0.12 26.03
N ALA A 33 10.67 -0.51 25.61
CA ALA A 33 11.19 -0.37 24.25
C ALA A 33 10.24 -0.97 23.20
N SER A 34 9.66 -2.15 23.49
CA SER A 34 8.63 -2.77 22.65
C SER A 34 7.37 -1.91 22.56
N TRP A 35 6.95 -1.29 23.66
CA TRP A 35 5.82 -0.35 23.67
C TRP A 35 6.12 0.89 22.81
N GLY A 36 7.33 1.45 22.94
CA GLY A 36 7.79 2.58 22.11
C GLY A 36 7.80 2.25 20.62
N PHE A 37 8.26 1.06 20.24
CA PHE A 37 8.18 0.56 18.86
C PHE A 37 6.73 0.54 18.34
N GLY A 38 5.80 -0.02 19.13
CA GLY A 38 4.38 -0.06 18.78
C GLY A 38 3.77 1.34 18.63
N LEU A 39 4.12 2.26 19.53
CA LEU A 39 3.66 3.66 19.47
C LEU A 39 4.16 4.36 18.20
N ILE A 40 5.43 4.20 17.84
CA ILE A 40 5.99 4.78 16.61
C ILE A 40 5.29 4.20 15.39
N ASN A 41 5.09 2.89 15.34
CA ASN A 41 4.39 2.24 14.24
C ASN A 41 2.95 2.79 14.08
N PHE A 42 2.27 3.05 15.19
CA PHE A 42 0.94 3.67 15.19
C PHE A 42 0.95 5.14 14.74
N LEU A 43 1.86 5.97 15.28
CA LEU A 43 1.93 7.38 14.93
C LEU A 43 2.32 7.62 13.47
N PHE A 44 3.23 6.82 12.93
CA PHE A 44 3.65 6.91 11.54
C PHE A 44 2.66 6.29 10.55
N ALA A 45 1.58 5.68 11.03
CA ALA A 45 0.49 5.22 10.17
C ALA A 45 -0.40 6.38 9.69
N PHE A 46 -0.53 7.47 10.46
CA PHE A 46 -1.35 8.63 10.06
C PHE A 46 -0.82 9.34 8.81
N PRO A 47 0.49 9.69 8.72
CA PRO A 47 1.06 10.25 7.49
C PRO A 47 0.85 9.36 6.27
N ALA A 48 0.74 8.04 6.46
CA ALA A 48 0.51 7.09 5.37
C ALA A 48 -0.76 7.41 4.57
N LEU A 49 -1.84 7.82 5.27
CA LEU A 49 -3.14 8.11 4.65
C LEU A 49 -3.06 9.28 3.66
N TRP A 50 -2.21 10.27 3.93
CA TRP A 50 -2.00 11.38 2.99
C TRP A 50 -0.95 11.05 1.93
N THR A 51 0.11 10.35 2.33
CA THR A 51 1.26 10.08 1.45
C THR A 51 0.89 9.11 0.33
N ILE A 52 -0.02 8.16 0.61
CA ILE A 52 -0.45 7.13 -0.36
C ILE A 52 -1.12 7.70 -1.60
N ASP A 53 -1.90 8.77 -1.45
CA ASP A 53 -2.63 9.39 -2.55
C ASP A 53 -1.80 10.49 -3.24
N THR A 54 -0.89 11.15 -2.51
CA THR A 54 -0.08 12.26 -3.05
C THR A 54 1.18 11.81 -3.77
N PHE A 55 1.92 10.81 -3.29
CA PHE A 55 3.18 10.37 -3.91
C PHE A 55 2.99 9.23 -4.90
N GLY A 56 1.94 8.41 -4.73
CA GLY A 56 1.74 7.19 -5.51
C GLY A 56 2.33 5.97 -4.79
N ARG A 57 1.80 4.80 -5.14
CA ARG A 57 1.97 3.56 -4.37
C ARG A 57 3.33 2.96 -4.65
N ARG A 58 3.73 2.91 -5.93
CA ARG A 58 5.04 2.40 -6.33
C ARG A 58 6.17 3.32 -5.85
N ALA A 59 6.01 4.63 -5.96
CA ALA A 59 7.00 5.59 -5.45
C ALA A 59 7.24 5.45 -3.94
N LEU A 60 6.16 5.24 -3.17
CA LEU A 60 6.25 4.95 -1.73
C LEU A 60 7.04 3.69 -1.43
N LEU A 61 6.69 2.56 -2.07
CA LEU A 61 7.41 1.31 -1.87
C LEU A 61 8.90 1.44 -2.24
N LEU A 62 9.20 2.04 -3.41
CA LEU A 62 10.58 2.25 -3.83
C LEU A 62 11.37 3.18 -2.90
N PHE A 63 10.71 4.06 -2.16
CA PHE A 63 11.34 4.90 -1.14
C PHE A 63 11.50 4.17 0.20
N THR A 64 10.55 3.35 0.61
CA THR A 64 10.59 2.69 1.92
C THR A 64 11.52 1.49 1.95
N PHE A 65 11.57 0.65 0.90
CA PHE A 65 12.40 -0.57 0.88
C PHE A 65 13.90 -0.35 1.04
N PRO A 66 14.54 0.63 0.37
CA PRO A 66 15.97 0.92 0.60
C PRO A 66 16.19 1.41 2.03
N ASN A 67 15.27 2.23 2.54
CA ASN A 67 15.34 2.77 3.88
C ASN A 67 15.25 1.67 4.96
N MET A 68 14.34 0.74 4.78
CA MET A 68 14.22 -0.45 5.63
C MET A 68 15.47 -1.33 5.54
N ALA A 69 16.03 -1.56 4.35
CA ALA A 69 17.20 -2.41 4.16
C ALA A 69 18.44 -1.90 4.92
N TRP A 70 18.78 -0.60 4.83
CA TRP A 70 19.96 -0.08 5.53
C TRP A 70 19.74 0.00 7.04
N THR A 71 18.53 0.32 7.51
CA THR A 71 18.22 0.32 8.96
C THR A 71 18.35 -1.07 9.56
N LEU A 72 17.85 -2.11 8.88
CA LEU A 72 17.99 -3.51 9.31
C LEU A 72 19.44 -4.00 9.24
N LEU A 73 20.16 -3.64 8.18
CA LEU A 73 21.58 -3.98 8.05
C LEU A 73 22.40 -3.35 9.17
N THR A 74 22.13 -2.07 9.48
CA THR A 74 22.84 -1.36 10.54
C THR A 74 22.46 -1.88 11.92
N ALA A 75 21.18 -2.22 12.15
CA ALA A 75 20.75 -2.89 13.38
C ALA A 75 21.46 -4.25 13.57
N GLY A 76 21.57 -5.04 12.50
CA GLY A 76 22.32 -6.30 12.48
C GLY A 76 23.81 -6.07 12.78
N LEU A 77 24.47 -5.15 12.07
CA LEU A 77 25.89 -4.84 12.32
C LEU A 77 26.15 -4.29 13.71
N CYS A 78 25.25 -3.47 14.25
CA CYS A 78 25.33 -3.01 15.62
C CYS A 78 25.30 -4.19 16.59
N ALA A 79 24.44 -5.20 16.38
CA ALA A 79 24.34 -6.41 17.19
C ALA A 79 25.62 -7.29 17.23
N LEU A 80 26.62 -7.03 16.36
CA LEU A 80 27.95 -7.66 16.45
C LEU A 80 28.90 -6.96 17.42
N ILE A 81 28.59 -5.73 17.84
CA ILE A 81 29.45 -4.96 18.75
C ILE A 81 29.28 -5.51 20.17
N PRO A 82 30.37 -5.81 20.90
CA PRO A 82 30.29 -6.40 22.23
C PRO A 82 29.52 -5.51 23.23
N VAL A 83 28.68 -6.16 24.04
CA VAL A 83 27.65 -5.62 24.96
C VAL A 83 28.19 -4.69 26.07
N HIS A 84 29.51 -4.46 26.13
CA HIS A 84 30.14 -3.67 27.20
C HIS A 84 29.83 -2.16 27.16
N PHE A 85 29.36 -1.61 26.04
CA PHE A 85 29.01 -0.19 25.92
C PHE A 85 27.50 0.04 25.95
N LYS A 86 27.00 0.83 26.91
CA LYS A 86 25.58 1.26 26.96
C LYS A 86 25.10 1.95 25.66
N ILE A 87 26.03 2.49 24.87
CA ILE A 87 25.78 3.11 23.56
C ILE A 87 25.24 2.08 22.55
N HIS A 88 25.64 0.81 22.68
CA HIS A 88 25.18 -0.28 21.82
C HIS A 88 23.66 -0.48 21.90
N LEU A 89 23.10 -0.50 23.12
CA LEU A 89 21.65 -0.65 23.36
C LEU A 89 20.85 0.47 22.69
N GLY A 90 21.31 1.72 22.83
CA GLY A 90 20.64 2.89 22.25
C GLY A 90 20.64 2.88 20.73
N LEU A 91 21.74 2.43 20.10
CA LEU A 91 21.85 2.34 18.65
C LEU A 91 20.93 1.28 18.07
N VAL A 92 20.88 0.07 18.66
CA VAL A 92 19.99 -0.99 18.18
C VAL A 92 18.53 -0.57 18.26
N ALA A 93 18.10 0.03 19.38
CA ALA A 93 16.74 0.54 19.53
C ALA A 93 16.42 1.65 18.52
N LEU A 94 17.36 2.58 18.29
CA LEU A 94 17.20 3.66 17.32
C LEU A 94 17.01 3.14 15.89
N PHE A 95 17.78 2.14 15.46
CA PHE A 95 17.62 1.57 14.11
C PHE A 95 16.33 0.75 13.96
N ILE A 96 15.90 0.04 15.01
CA ILE A 96 14.60 -0.65 15.01
C ILE A 96 13.45 0.36 14.93
N TYR A 97 13.56 1.50 15.61
CA TYR A 97 12.57 2.58 15.54
C TYR A 97 12.57 3.27 14.18
N LEU A 98 13.75 3.52 13.60
CA LEU A 98 13.88 4.03 12.22
C LEU A 98 13.22 3.07 11.22
N PHE A 99 13.45 1.76 11.37
CA PHE A 99 12.77 0.77 10.56
C PHE A 99 11.24 0.89 10.68
N ALA A 100 10.69 1.00 11.90
CA ALA A 100 9.24 1.19 12.11
C ALA A 100 8.70 2.46 11.43
N MET A 101 9.44 3.57 11.51
CA MET A 101 9.06 4.84 10.89
C MET A 101 8.98 4.75 9.36
N PHE A 102 9.86 3.98 8.72
CA PHE A 102 9.81 3.78 7.27
C PHE A 102 8.84 2.68 6.84
N TYR A 103 8.65 1.65 7.67
CA TYR A 103 7.71 0.57 7.40
C TYR A 103 6.27 1.05 7.40
N SER A 104 5.88 1.82 8.42
CA SER A 104 4.48 2.21 8.66
C SER A 104 3.81 2.94 7.48
N PRO A 105 4.41 3.99 6.86
CA PRO A 105 3.77 4.70 5.76
C PRO A 105 3.77 3.96 4.42
N GLY A 106 4.65 2.96 4.25
CA GLY A 106 4.80 2.23 3.01
C GLY A 106 4.18 0.84 3.09
N GLU A 107 4.95 -0.11 3.61
CA GLU A 107 4.63 -1.53 3.51
C GLU A 107 3.45 -1.97 4.39
N GLY A 108 3.04 -1.14 5.36
CA GLY A 108 1.81 -1.35 6.13
C GLY A 108 0.55 -1.28 5.26
N PRO A 109 0.16 -0.09 4.76
CA PRO A 109 -1.09 0.10 4.04
C PRO A 109 -0.99 -0.11 2.52
N VAL A 110 0.18 0.15 1.91
CA VAL A 110 0.30 0.17 0.43
C VAL A 110 0.04 -1.20 -0.19
N PRO A 111 0.56 -2.33 0.32
CA PRO A 111 0.28 -3.62 -0.28
C PRO A 111 -1.21 -3.95 -0.31
N PHE A 112 -1.95 -3.65 0.77
CA PHE A 112 -3.38 -3.93 0.86
C PHE A 112 -4.21 -3.05 -0.08
N ALA A 113 -3.87 -1.75 -0.15
CA ALA A 113 -4.47 -0.85 -1.12
C ALA A 113 -4.19 -1.30 -2.55
N TYR A 114 -2.92 -1.62 -2.84
CA TYR A 114 -2.49 -2.09 -4.16
C TYR A 114 -3.20 -3.39 -4.56
N SER A 115 -3.35 -4.37 -3.66
CA SER A 115 -4.10 -5.59 -3.98
C SER A 115 -5.56 -5.31 -4.31
N ALA A 116 -6.19 -4.30 -3.71
CA ALA A 116 -7.57 -3.95 -4.06
C ALA A 116 -7.68 -3.27 -5.44
N GLU A 117 -6.63 -2.58 -5.88
CA GLU A 117 -6.56 -1.86 -7.16
C GLU A 117 -6.17 -2.75 -8.35
N VAL A 118 -5.43 -3.84 -8.12
CA VAL A 118 -4.93 -4.73 -9.19
C VAL A 118 -6.05 -5.61 -9.78
N PHE A 119 -7.07 -5.94 -8.99
CA PHE A 119 -8.11 -6.87 -9.44
C PHE A 119 -9.27 -6.17 -10.13
N PRO A 120 -9.75 -6.71 -11.28
CA PRO A 120 -10.94 -6.22 -11.95
C PRO A 120 -12.17 -6.26 -11.04
N LEU A 121 -13.09 -5.32 -11.23
CA LEU A 121 -14.30 -5.18 -10.39
C LEU A 121 -15.11 -6.48 -10.26
N SER A 122 -15.17 -7.28 -11.33
CA SER A 122 -15.95 -8.52 -11.37
C SER A 122 -15.43 -9.63 -10.45
N HIS A 123 -14.13 -9.65 -10.14
CA HIS A 123 -13.50 -10.73 -9.35
C HIS A 123 -12.61 -10.18 -8.22
N ARG A 124 -12.79 -8.92 -7.84
CA ARG A 124 -11.97 -8.24 -6.82
C ARG A 124 -11.97 -8.98 -5.49
N GLU A 125 -13.14 -9.45 -5.05
CA GLU A 125 -13.27 -10.13 -3.76
C GLU A 125 -12.45 -11.42 -3.73
N VAL A 126 -12.50 -12.23 -4.79
CA VAL A 126 -11.73 -13.47 -4.93
C VAL A 126 -10.24 -13.17 -5.00
N GLY A 127 -9.84 -12.17 -5.79
CA GLY A 127 -8.44 -11.76 -5.89
C GLY A 127 -7.88 -11.26 -4.55
N MET A 128 -8.64 -10.42 -3.85
CA MET A 128 -8.26 -9.91 -2.53
C MET A 128 -8.14 -11.05 -1.51
N GLY A 129 -9.09 -12.00 -1.52
CA GLY A 129 -9.03 -13.20 -0.69
C GLY A 129 -7.75 -13.99 -0.92
N TRP A 130 -7.34 -14.17 -2.19
CA TRP A 130 -6.11 -14.89 -2.54
C TRP A 130 -4.84 -14.14 -2.13
N ALA A 131 -4.83 -12.81 -2.27
CA ALA A 131 -3.73 -11.95 -1.83
C ALA A 131 -3.53 -12.03 -0.31
N VAL A 132 -4.63 -11.94 0.45
CA VAL A 132 -4.64 -12.05 1.92
C VAL A 132 -4.26 -13.46 2.37
N ALA A 133 -4.78 -14.50 1.72
CA ALA A 133 -4.40 -15.89 2.00
C ALA A 133 -2.89 -16.11 1.80
N THR A 134 -2.33 -15.60 0.70
CA THR A 134 -0.88 -15.65 0.44
C THR A 134 -0.10 -14.89 1.52
N CYS A 135 -0.60 -13.73 1.94
CA CYS A 135 0.00 -12.92 3.00
C CYS A 135 0.11 -13.71 4.32
N PHE A 136 -1.00 -14.28 4.80
CA PHE A 136 -1.00 -15.05 6.04
C PHE A 136 -0.27 -16.39 5.93
N PHE A 137 -0.31 -17.04 4.76
CA PHE A 137 0.43 -18.27 4.51
C PHE A 137 1.93 -18.06 4.69
N TRP A 138 2.49 -17.01 4.07
CA TRP A 138 3.90 -16.68 4.24
C TRP A 138 4.22 -16.15 5.64
N ALA A 139 3.30 -15.40 6.27
CA ALA A 139 3.46 -14.99 7.67
C ALA A 139 3.59 -16.20 8.62
N ALA A 140 2.75 -17.23 8.42
CA ALA A 140 2.77 -18.45 9.21
C ALA A 140 4.06 -19.24 8.99
N ILE A 141 4.46 -19.45 7.74
CA ILE A 141 5.73 -20.11 7.39
C ILE A 141 6.88 -19.39 8.08
N LEU A 142 7.03 -18.08 7.86
CA LEU A 142 8.14 -17.32 8.45
C LEU A 142 8.12 -17.40 9.98
N SER A 143 6.94 -17.31 10.62
CA SER A 143 6.83 -17.39 12.07
C SER A 143 7.24 -18.75 12.64
N ILE A 144 6.99 -19.85 11.92
CA ILE A 144 7.41 -21.22 12.30
C ILE A 144 8.92 -21.40 12.12
N PHE A 145 9.49 -20.89 11.02
CA PHE A 145 10.92 -21.04 10.73
C PHE A 145 11.83 -20.06 11.48
N LEU A 146 11.29 -18.95 11.96
CA LEU A 146 12.00 -17.91 12.71
C LEU A 146 12.79 -18.43 13.92
N PRO A 147 12.24 -19.24 14.84
CA PRO A 147 13.02 -19.78 15.97
C PRO A 147 14.20 -20.66 15.50
N LEU A 148 14.01 -21.46 14.45
CA LEU A 148 15.11 -22.24 13.85
C LEU A 148 16.20 -21.31 13.27
N MET A 149 15.78 -20.22 12.64
CA MET A 149 16.69 -19.22 12.06
C MET A 149 17.47 -18.45 13.15
N LEU A 150 16.83 -18.13 14.27
CA LEU A 150 17.48 -17.49 15.42
C LEU A 150 18.54 -18.40 16.05
N VAL A 151 18.28 -19.71 16.15
CA VAL A 151 19.27 -20.68 16.67
C VAL A 151 20.43 -20.86 15.70
N ALA A 152 20.16 -20.97 14.39
CA ALA A 152 21.19 -21.25 13.39
C ALA A 152 22.06 -20.04 13.03
N MET A 153 21.46 -18.84 12.94
CA MET A 153 22.11 -17.65 12.38
C MET A 153 22.32 -16.52 13.40
N SER A 154 21.86 -16.70 14.65
CA SER A 154 21.80 -15.65 15.67
C SER A 154 20.89 -14.45 15.29
N PRO A 155 20.46 -13.60 16.23
CA PRO A 155 19.63 -12.43 15.92
C PRO A 155 20.24 -11.53 14.84
N THR A 156 21.56 -11.38 14.86
CA THR A 156 22.34 -10.62 13.88
C THR A 156 22.21 -11.17 12.46
N GLY A 157 22.40 -12.48 12.27
CA GLY A 157 22.32 -13.10 10.95
C GLY A 157 20.90 -13.06 10.40
N VAL A 158 19.90 -13.13 11.28
CA VAL A 158 18.49 -12.92 10.92
C VAL A 158 18.28 -11.50 10.37
N PHE A 159 18.75 -10.44 11.06
CA PHE A 159 18.60 -9.07 10.55
C PHE A 159 19.29 -8.85 9.20
N CYS A 160 20.50 -9.38 9.02
CA CYS A 160 21.21 -9.31 7.74
C CYS A 160 20.48 -10.07 6.62
N PHE A 161 19.89 -11.23 6.92
CA PHE A 161 19.07 -11.98 5.97
C PHE A 161 17.86 -11.15 5.51
N TYR A 162 17.14 -10.53 6.46
CA TYR A 162 15.99 -9.68 6.13
C TYR A 162 16.37 -8.36 5.43
N ALA A 163 17.56 -7.82 5.70
CA ALA A 163 18.09 -6.71 4.91
C ALA A 163 18.30 -7.13 3.43
N GLY A 164 18.83 -8.34 3.20
CA GLY A 164 18.99 -8.92 1.86
C GLY A 164 17.67 -9.16 1.14
N THR A 165 16.66 -9.71 1.84
CA THR A 165 15.33 -9.91 1.25
C THR A 165 14.63 -8.59 0.94
N ASN A 166 14.84 -7.54 1.74
CA ASN A 166 14.35 -6.20 1.42
C ASN A 166 14.99 -5.63 0.14
N LEU A 167 16.27 -5.89 -0.11
CA LEU A 167 16.92 -5.48 -1.35
C LEU A 167 16.41 -6.28 -2.56
N ILE A 168 16.16 -7.58 -2.39
CA ILE A 168 15.52 -8.40 -3.43
C ILE A 168 14.11 -7.89 -3.70
N ALA A 169 13.33 -7.60 -2.65
CA ALA A 169 11.99 -7.03 -2.79
C ALA A 169 12.02 -5.67 -3.50
N LEU A 170 13.00 -4.82 -3.22
CA LEU A 170 13.20 -3.56 -3.95
C LEU A 170 13.38 -3.80 -5.44
N VAL A 171 14.23 -4.75 -5.84
CA VAL A 171 14.45 -5.09 -7.25
C VAL A 171 13.16 -5.62 -7.89
N MET A 172 12.44 -6.49 -7.18
CA MET A 172 11.21 -7.10 -7.67
C MET A 172 10.10 -6.07 -7.84
N ILE A 173 9.95 -5.14 -6.90
CA ILE A 173 9.00 -4.03 -6.99
C ILE A 173 9.40 -3.08 -8.11
N PHE A 174 10.71 -2.81 -8.24
CA PHE A 174 11.20 -1.98 -9.32
C PHE A 174 10.85 -2.56 -10.69
N LEU A 175 10.93 -3.88 -10.88
CA LEU A 175 10.74 -4.59 -12.16
C LEU A 175 9.29 -5.00 -12.48
N TRP A 176 8.48 -5.35 -11.46
CA TRP A 176 7.18 -5.99 -11.66
C TRP A 176 5.99 -5.17 -11.22
N VAL A 177 6.16 -4.13 -10.40
CA VAL A 177 5.04 -3.32 -9.89
C VAL A 177 4.87 -2.09 -10.79
N PRO A 178 3.79 -2.01 -11.59
CA PRO A 178 3.38 -0.78 -12.26
C PRO A 178 2.85 0.27 -11.26
N GLU A 179 2.86 1.54 -11.66
CA GLU A 179 2.29 2.63 -10.85
C GLU A 179 0.77 2.69 -11.03
N THR A 180 0.01 2.77 -9.93
CA THR A 180 -1.47 2.79 -9.92
C THR A 180 -2.07 4.14 -9.53
N LYS A 181 -1.25 5.18 -9.35
CA LYS A 181 -1.67 6.50 -8.86
C LYS A 181 -2.69 7.19 -9.78
N GLN A 182 -3.80 7.64 -9.19
CA GLN A 182 -4.82 8.52 -9.81
C GLN A 182 -5.41 7.98 -11.12
N ARG A 183 -5.54 6.65 -11.22
CA ARG A 183 -6.16 5.98 -12.36
C ARG A 183 -7.49 5.36 -11.94
N THR A 184 -8.48 5.44 -12.81
CA THR A 184 -9.73 4.70 -12.61
C THR A 184 -9.45 3.21 -12.76
N LEU A 185 -10.31 2.38 -12.17
CA LEU A 185 -10.18 0.92 -12.24
C LEU A 185 -10.24 0.40 -13.68
N GLU A 186 -10.94 1.12 -14.55
CA GLU A 186 -11.02 0.82 -15.99
C GLU A 186 -9.72 1.16 -16.72
N GLU A 187 -9.04 2.26 -16.34
CA GLU A 187 -7.72 2.60 -16.87
C GLU A 187 -6.61 1.65 -16.37
N LEU A 188 -6.80 1.07 -15.18
CA LEU A 188 -5.88 0.06 -14.61
C LEU A 188 -5.89 -1.25 -15.40
N ASP A 189 -7.05 -1.69 -15.90
CA ASP A 189 -7.13 -2.90 -16.73
C ASP A 189 -6.26 -2.77 -18.00
N TYR A 190 -6.16 -1.58 -18.60
CA TYR A 190 -5.26 -1.31 -19.73
C TYR A 190 -3.77 -1.33 -19.34
N ILE A 191 -3.44 -0.87 -18.13
CA ILE A 191 -2.06 -0.88 -17.60
C ILE A 191 -1.59 -2.32 -17.35
N PHE A 192 -2.47 -3.16 -16.80
CA PHE A 192 -2.19 -4.57 -16.54
C PHE A 192 -2.31 -5.47 -17.78
N ALA A 193 -2.96 -5.00 -18.86
CA ALA A 193 -2.97 -5.69 -20.15
C ALA A 193 -1.60 -5.73 -20.82
N VAL A 194 -0.66 -4.86 -20.42
CA VAL A 194 0.72 -4.89 -20.93
C VAL A 194 1.48 -6.06 -20.29
N PRO A 195 2.07 -6.97 -21.09
CA PRO A 195 2.82 -8.10 -20.57
C PRO A 195 3.94 -7.64 -19.63
N THR A 196 4.07 -8.29 -18.46
CA THR A 196 5.08 -7.97 -17.43
C THR A 196 6.51 -7.97 -18.00
N ARG A 197 6.78 -8.79 -19.02
CA ARG A 197 8.07 -8.82 -19.74
C ARG A 197 8.39 -7.51 -20.47
N THR A 198 7.39 -6.86 -21.06
CA THR A 198 7.54 -5.59 -21.79
C THR A 198 7.78 -4.44 -20.82
N HIS A 199 7.06 -4.44 -19.69
CA HIS A 199 7.26 -3.48 -18.60
C HIS A 199 8.66 -3.60 -17.98
N MET A 200 9.11 -4.84 -17.74
CA MET A 200 10.44 -5.15 -17.22
C MET A 200 11.55 -4.72 -18.20
N HIS A 201 11.40 -5.00 -19.49
CA HIS A 201 12.36 -4.54 -20.51
C HIS A 201 12.47 -3.02 -20.57
N TYR A 202 11.36 -2.31 -20.45
CA TYR A 202 11.36 -0.85 -20.42
C TYR A 202 12.00 -0.30 -19.13
N GLN A 203 11.72 -0.92 -17.98
CA GLN A 203 12.33 -0.47 -16.73
C GLN A 203 13.84 -0.68 -16.72
N ILE A 204 14.33 -1.80 -17.23
CA ILE A 204 15.76 -2.08 -17.33
C ILE A 204 16.43 -1.17 -18.37
N ASN A 205 15.84 -1.03 -19.56
CA ASN A 205 16.49 -0.34 -20.68
C ASN A 205 16.27 1.19 -20.71
N LYS A 206 15.21 1.72 -20.08
CA LYS A 206 14.88 3.15 -20.11
C LYS A 206 14.75 3.80 -18.73
N ALA A 207 14.13 3.14 -17.75
CA ALA A 207 13.92 3.75 -16.42
C ALA A 207 15.17 3.72 -15.52
N LEU A 208 15.94 2.62 -15.55
CA LEU A 208 17.18 2.44 -14.80
C LEU A 208 18.28 3.44 -15.21
N PRO A 209 18.59 3.62 -16.52
CA PRO A 209 19.56 4.63 -16.95
C PRO A 209 19.07 6.06 -16.70
N TYR A 210 17.77 6.34 -16.77
CA TYR A 210 17.21 7.64 -16.37
C TYR A 210 17.38 7.91 -14.88
N PHE A 211 17.11 6.93 -14.02
CA PHE A 211 17.24 7.08 -12.57
C PHE A 211 18.70 7.30 -12.17
N ILE A 212 19.63 6.58 -12.81
CA ILE A 212 21.08 6.79 -12.66
C ILE A 212 21.48 8.18 -13.17
N GLN A 213 21.05 8.60 -14.37
CA GLN A 213 21.42 9.92 -14.91
C GLN A 213 20.84 11.08 -14.10
N ARG A 214 19.64 10.94 -13.56
CA ARG A 214 18.95 12.02 -12.85
C ARG A 214 19.36 12.12 -11.37
N TRP A 215 19.51 10.99 -10.67
CA TRP A 215 19.80 10.97 -9.23
C TRP A 215 21.26 10.66 -8.90
N VAL A 216 22.00 9.90 -9.72
CA VAL A 216 23.44 9.64 -9.50
C VAL A 216 24.30 10.68 -10.22
N PHE A 217 23.92 11.11 -11.44
CA PHE A 217 24.63 12.14 -12.20
C PHE A 217 24.02 13.55 -12.12
N PHE A 218 23.02 13.77 -11.25
CA PHE A 218 22.38 15.08 -10.99
C PHE A 218 21.91 15.84 -12.25
N ASN A 219 21.61 15.13 -13.35
CA ASN A 219 21.24 15.76 -14.61
C ASN A 219 19.73 16.09 -14.63
N LYS A 220 19.38 17.37 -14.38
CA LYS A 220 17.99 17.86 -14.28
C LYS A 220 17.19 17.78 -15.59
N ASN A 221 17.87 17.56 -16.74
CA ASN A 221 17.28 17.56 -18.07
C ASN A 221 16.90 16.17 -18.59
N ALA A 222 17.13 15.10 -17.83
CA ALA A 222 16.65 13.78 -18.24
C ALA A 222 15.11 13.78 -18.24
N VAL A 223 14.50 13.38 -19.35
CA VAL A 223 13.04 13.20 -19.52
C VAL A 223 12.78 11.71 -19.70
N LEU A 224 11.92 11.13 -18.86
CA LEU A 224 11.54 9.72 -18.97
C LEU A 224 10.49 9.62 -20.09
N GLU A 225 10.81 8.94 -21.19
CA GLU A 225 9.82 8.67 -22.25
C GLU A 225 8.67 7.85 -21.67
N PRO A 226 7.40 8.29 -21.71
CA PRO A 226 6.30 7.55 -21.10
C PRO A 226 6.13 6.17 -21.79
N LEU A 227 6.19 5.08 -21.00
CA LEU A 227 5.89 3.72 -21.48
C LEU A 227 4.44 3.60 -21.97
N TYR A 228 3.52 4.29 -21.30
CA TYR A 228 2.12 4.38 -21.68
C TYR A 228 1.95 5.56 -22.63
N LYS A 229 2.02 5.27 -23.94
CA LYS A 229 1.42 6.15 -24.94
C LYS A 229 -0.07 5.88 -24.88
N PHE A 230 -0.81 6.67 -24.11
CA PHE A 230 -2.23 6.81 -24.37
C PHE A 230 -2.32 7.39 -25.77
N ASP A 231 -2.84 6.62 -26.71
CA ASP A 231 -3.11 7.12 -28.04
C ASP A 231 -3.94 8.39 -27.89
N THR A 232 -3.33 9.52 -28.23
CA THR A 232 -4.04 10.71 -28.69
C THR A 232 -4.48 10.43 -30.14
N ALA A 233 -5.13 9.27 -30.34
CA ALA A 233 -5.68 8.72 -31.55
C ALA A 233 -6.81 7.76 -31.12
N GLY A 234 -8.02 8.21 -30.81
CA GLY A 234 -8.73 9.24 -31.53
C GLY A 234 -9.53 10.17 -30.64
N ALA A 235 -9.95 11.26 -31.28
CA ALA A 235 -10.96 12.21 -30.83
C ALA A 235 -12.30 11.55 -30.41
N THR A 236 -12.43 10.23 -30.52
CA THR A 236 -13.57 9.39 -30.16
C THR A 236 -13.65 9.04 -28.66
N ASP A 237 -12.55 9.00 -27.92
CA ASP A 237 -12.60 8.50 -26.52
C ASP A 237 -12.90 9.61 -25.50
N LYS A 238 -12.41 10.84 -25.75
CA LYS A 238 -12.91 12.01 -25.01
C LYS A 238 -14.40 12.27 -25.28
N SER A 239 -14.89 11.96 -26.49
CA SER A 239 -16.32 12.05 -26.78
C SER A 239 -17.09 10.94 -26.06
N ARG A 240 -16.60 9.69 -26.01
CA ARG A 240 -17.24 8.60 -25.26
C ARG A 240 -17.25 8.82 -23.75
N ILE A 241 -16.18 9.37 -23.17
CA ILE A 241 -16.14 9.72 -21.75
C ILE A 241 -17.07 10.90 -21.47
N ALA A 242 -17.14 11.90 -22.36
CA ALA A 242 -18.11 13.00 -22.26
C ALA A 242 -19.56 12.50 -22.43
N ASP A 243 -19.81 11.56 -23.33
CA ASP A 243 -21.11 10.94 -23.59
C ASP A 243 -21.54 10.04 -22.42
N MET A 244 -20.61 9.33 -21.77
CA MET A 244 -20.88 8.57 -20.54
C MET A 244 -21.19 9.51 -19.38
N HIS A 245 -20.41 10.58 -19.20
CA HIS A 245 -20.70 11.60 -18.17
C HIS A 245 -22.05 12.30 -18.42
N ALA A 246 -22.39 12.57 -19.69
CA ALA A 246 -23.67 13.14 -20.08
C ALA A 246 -24.82 12.15 -19.86
N ASN A 247 -24.61 10.86 -20.12
CA ASN A 247 -25.60 9.81 -19.86
C ASN A 247 -25.81 9.54 -18.37
N ASP A 248 -24.76 9.65 -17.55
CA ASP A 248 -24.86 9.54 -16.09
C ASP A 248 -25.55 10.76 -15.47
N LEU A 249 -25.29 11.97 -16.00
CA LEU A 249 -26.05 13.17 -15.65
C LEU A 249 -27.52 13.05 -16.06
N ARG A 250 -27.82 12.55 -17.26
CA ARG A 250 -29.20 12.26 -17.71
C ARG A 250 -29.88 11.22 -16.84
N ARG A 251 -29.18 10.17 -16.40
CA ARG A 251 -29.71 9.17 -15.47
C ARG A 251 -29.94 9.75 -14.07
N ALA A 252 -29.10 10.68 -13.63
CA ALA A 252 -29.30 11.40 -12.37
C ALA A 252 -30.47 12.38 -12.45
N GLU A 253 -30.66 13.06 -13.59
CA GLU A 253 -31.83 13.90 -13.88
C GLU A 253 -33.10 13.06 -13.96
N LEU A 254 -33.11 11.93 -14.71
CA LEU A 254 -34.24 11.00 -14.74
C LEU A 254 -34.57 10.41 -13.37
N ARG A 255 -33.57 10.18 -12.50
CA ARG A 255 -33.81 9.76 -11.11
C ARG A 255 -34.44 10.88 -10.29
N LYS A 256 -34.06 12.14 -10.50
CA LYS A 256 -34.67 13.29 -9.83
C LYS A 256 -36.08 13.56 -10.34
N ASP A 257 -36.30 13.48 -11.64
CA ASP A 257 -37.62 13.63 -12.26
C ASP A 257 -38.55 12.50 -11.84
N ASN A 258 -38.07 11.24 -11.78
CA ASN A 258 -38.87 10.13 -11.26
C ASN A 258 -39.19 10.30 -9.76
N SER A 259 -38.24 10.79 -8.95
CA SER A 259 -38.52 11.08 -7.54
C SER A 259 -39.49 12.25 -7.36
N ALA A 260 -39.44 13.26 -8.24
CA ALA A 260 -40.34 14.40 -8.21
C ALA A 260 -41.73 14.05 -8.76
N SER A 261 -41.82 13.13 -9.74
CA SER A 261 -43.10 12.58 -10.21
C SER A 261 -43.74 11.70 -9.16
N ASP A 262 -42.97 10.87 -8.44
CA ASP A 262 -43.49 10.06 -7.35
C ASP A 262 -44.00 10.94 -6.19
N GLU A 263 -43.27 12.00 -5.82
CA GLU A 263 -43.75 12.98 -4.82
C GLU A 263 -45.01 13.74 -5.27
N ASN A 264 -45.15 14.03 -6.58
CA ASN A 264 -46.33 14.71 -7.10
C ASN A 264 -47.53 13.77 -7.23
N VAL A 265 -47.32 12.49 -7.55
CA VAL A 265 -48.37 11.45 -7.53
C VAL A 265 -48.85 11.23 -6.09
N GLU A 266 -47.94 11.14 -5.12
CA GLU A 266 -48.31 10.97 -3.70
C GLU A 266 -49.05 12.21 -3.15
N LYS A 267 -48.70 13.42 -3.58
CA LYS A 267 -49.46 14.64 -3.24
C LYS A 267 -50.84 14.67 -3.89
N THR A 268 -50.96 14.22 -5.14
CA THR A 268 -52.24 14.17 -5.87
C THR A 268 -53.17 13.11 -5.29
N GLU A 269 -52.65 11.95 -4.88
CA GLU A 269 -53.41 10.92 -4.15
C GLU A 269 -53.93 11.45 -2.81
N LYS A 270 -53.09 12.12 -2.01
CA LYS A 270 -53.52 12.74 -0.74
C LYS A 270 -54.54 13.87 -0.93
N GLN A 271 -54.48 14.59 -2.06
CA GLN A 271 -55.45 15.65 -2.38
C GLN A 271 -56.79 15.08 -2.87
N ASN A 272 -56.77 13.94 -3.55
CA ASN A 272 -57.96 13.22 -3.97
C ASN A 272 -58.65 12.54 -2.77
N GLU A 273 -57.90 11.90 -1.86
CA GLU A 273 -58.44 11.34 -0.60
C GLU A 273 -59.08 12.43 0.28
N ALA A 274 -58.43 13.59 0.42
CA ALA A 274 -58.99 14.71 1.16
C ALA A 274 -60.25 15.30 0.50
N SER A 275 -60.35 15.24 -0.83
CA SER A 275 -61.53 15.71 -1.58
C SER A 275 -62.68 14.71 -1.48
N ASP A 276 -62.39 13.41 -1.48
CA ASP A 276 -63.39 12.34 -1.28
C ASP A 276 -63.95 12.34 0.15
N GLU A 277 -63.13 12.59 1.19
CA GLU A 277 -63.61 12.79 2.56
C GLU A 277 -64.53 14.03 2.71
N ILE A 278 -64.29 15.09 1.93
CA ILE A 278 -65.13 16.29 1.93
C ILE A 278 -66.46 16.01 1.21
N VAL A 279 -66.44 15.26 0.10
CA VAL A 279 -67.66 14.86 -0.62
C VAL A 279 -68.52 13.91 0.21
N GLU A 280 -67.90 13.02 1.00
CA GLU A 280 -68.61 12.12 1.92
C GLU A 280 -69.27 12.89 3.08
N LYS A 281 -68.59 13.89 3.66
CA LYS A 281 -69.16 14.79 4.70
C LYS A 281 -70.25 15.75 4.23
N VAL A 282 -70.37 16.00 2.93
CA VAL A 282 -71.44 16.83 2.35
C VAL A 282 -72.68 15.99 1.98
N ARG A 283 -72.57 14.66 2.01
CA ARG A 283 -73.64 13.71 1.66
C ARG A 283 -74.41 13.19 2.88
N GLU A 284 -73.95 13.48 4.10
CA GLU A 284 -74.67 13.35 5.37
C GLU A 284 -75.37 14.67 5.75
#